data_AF-W4G5C3-F1
#
_entry.id   AF-W4G5C3-F1
#
_cell.length_a   1.000
_cell.length_b   1.000
_cell.length_c   1.000
_cell.angle_alpha   90.00
_cell.angle_beta   90.00
_cell.angle_gamma   90.00
#
_symmetry.space_group_name_H-M   'P 1'
#
loop_
_entity.id
_entity.type
_entity.pdbx_description
1 polymer ?
#
loop_
_entity_poly.entity_id
_entity_poly.type
_entity_poly.pdbx_seq_one_letter_code
_entity_poly.pdbx_strand_id
1 'polypeptide(L)'
;MTMTNFSPSEFNVLWADIRLYVNKSWNVRSGRKCEVSNRDMLFMLLTTMKTGGSWDIVATIFKEASPTFQKRVMNFVKVLHPFVMHK
;
A
#
# COMPACT_ATOMS: atom_id res chain seq x y z
N MET A 1 -2.48 14.09 13.89
CA MET A 1 -3.21 13.51 12.74
C MET A 1 -2.92 12.02 12.69
N THR A 2 -3.96 11.18 12.68
CA THR A 2 -3.81 9.72 12.51
C THR A 2 -3.65 9.39 11.03
N MET A 3 -2.61 8.65 10.65
CA MET A 3 -2.28 8.37 9.23
C MET A 3 -3.34 7.53 8.51
N THR A 4 -4.07 6.69 9.24
CA THR A 4 -5.21 5.90 8.73
C THR A 4 -6.40 6.03 9.67
N ASN A 5 -7.58 5.54 9.29
CA ASN A 5 -8.77 5.48 10.16
C ASN A 5 -8.87 4.15 10.91
N PHE A 6 -7.89 3.26 10.76
CA PHE A 6 -7.89 1.93 11.35
C PHE A 6 -7.09 1.93 12.65
N SER A 7 -7.64 1.26 13.67
CA SER A 7 -6.86 0.80 14.80
C SER A 7 -5.83 -0.25 14.37
N PRO A 8 -4.78 -0.49 15.17
CA PRO A 8 -3.80 -1.53 14.87
C PRO A 8 -4.43 -2.92 14.70
N SER A 9 -5.49 -3.25 15.45
CA SER A 9 -6.20 -4.53 15.35
C SER A 9 -6.99 -4.65 14.05
N GLU A 10 -7.75 -3.63 13.65
CA GLU A 10 -8.48 -3.64 12.37
C GLU A 10 -7.53 -3.75 11.18
N PHE A 11 -6.40 -3.03 11.24
CA PHE A 11 -5.36 -3.14 10.23
C PHE A 11 -4.78 -4.56 10.15
N ASN A 12 -4.59 -5.23 11.29
CA ASN A 12 -4.10 -6.61 11.32
C ASN A 12 -5.08 -7.59 10.68
N VAL A 13 -6.39 -7.41 10.91
CA VAL A 13 -7.43 -8.23 10.28
C VAL A 13 -7.42 -8.02 8.77
N LEU A 14 -7.40 -6.77 8.30
CA LEU A 14 -7.30 -6.46 6.87
C LEU A 14 -6.04 -7.07 6.23
N TRP A 15 -4.90 -6.94 6.90
CA TRP A 15 -3.66 -7.54 6.42
C TRP A 15 -3.75 -9.07 6.38
N ALA A 16 -4.33 -9.71 7.40
CA ALA A 16 -4.48 -11.17 7.46
C ALA A 16 -5.29 -11.72 6.27
N ASP A 17 -6.32 -11.01 5.84
CA ASP A 17 -7.16 -11.38 4.70
C ASP A 17 -6.43 -11.33 3.36
N ILE A 18 -5.59 -10.30 3.16
CA ILE A 18 -4.99 -10.05 1.85
C ILE A 18 -3.55 -10.59 1.73
N ARG A 19 -2.86 -10.87 2.86
CA ARG A 19 -1.42 -11.21 2.89
C ARG A 19 -1.06 -12.35 1.96
N LEU A 20 -1.89 -13.40 1.88
CA LEU A 20 -1.60 -14.58 1.06
C LEU A 20 -1.59 -14.23 -0.43
N TYR A 21 -2.59 -13.46 -0.86
CA TYR A 21 -2.69 -13.00 -2.23
C TYR A 21 -1.58 -12.00 -2.58
N VAL A 22 -1.33 -11.01 -1.72
CA VAL A 22 -0.28 -10.00 -1.95
C VAL A 22 1.10 -10.66 -2.01
N ASN A 23 1.43 -11.56 -1.08
CA ASN A 23 2.73 -12.24 -1.08
C ASN A 23 2.97 -13.10 -2.32
N LYS A 24 1.90 -13.63 -2.93
CA LYS A 24 1.97 -14.41 -4.18
C LYS A 24 2.10 -13.51 -5.42
N SER A 25 1.44 -12.36 -5.42
CA SER A 25 1.22 -11.52 -6.61
C SER A 25 2.12 -10.28 -6.67
N TRP A 26 2.70 -9.86 -5.55
CA TRP A 26 3.56 -8.69 -5.45
C TRP A 26 5.04 -9.06 -5.63
N ASN A 27 5.81 -8.23 -6.32
CA ASN A 27 7.25 -8.41 -6.58
C ASN A 27 7.68 -9.69 -7.33
N VAL A 28 6.75 -10.50 -7.85
CA VAL A 28 7.04 -11.75 -8.58
C VAL A 28 7.83 -11.56 -9.88
N ARG A 29 7.88 -10.33 -10.42
CA ARG A 29 8.50 -10.02 -11.73
C ARG A 29 9.61 -8.97 -11.70
N SER A 30 9.84 -8.29 -10.57
CA SER A 30 10.65 -7.06 -10.60
C SER A 30 12.16 -7.28 -10.58
N GLY A 31 12.67 -8.48 -10.27
CA GLY A 31 14.11 -8.79 -10.14
C GLY A 31 14.84 -8.05 -9.00
N ARG A 32 14.35 -6.86 -8.61
CA ARG A 32 14.76 -6.03 -7.49
C ARG A 32 13.71 -6.16 -6.39
N LYS A 33 14.16 -6.46 -5.17
CA LYS A 33 13.30 -6.42 -3.99
C LYS A 33 12.91 -4.96 -3.72
N CYS A 34 11.62 -4.65 -3.57
CA CYS A 34 11.24 -3.38 -2.96
C CYS A 34 11.73 -3.36 -1.51
N GLU A 35 12.31 -2.24 -1.07
CA GLU A 35 12.75 -2.03 0.31
C GLU A 35 11.58 -1.95 1.30
N VAL A 36 10.39 -1.61 0.79
CA VAL A 36 9.15 -1.50 1.58
C VAL A 36 8.49 -2.87 1.68
N SER A 37 8.11 -3.26 2.90
CA SER A 37 7.40 -4.52 3.12
C SER A 37 5.99 -4.48 2.52
N ASN A 38 5.45 -5.64 2.17
CA ASN A 38 4.10 -5.74 1.60
C ASN A 38 3.01 -5.17 2.53
N ARG A 39 3.25 -5.26 3.85
CA ARG A 39 2.36 -4.70 4.88
C ARG A 39 2.47 -3.18 4.93
N ASP A 40 3.67 -2.63 4.82
CA ASP A 40 3.87 -1.18 4.76
C ASP A 40 3.30 -0.60 3.46
N MET A 41 3.36 -1.33 2.35
CA MET A 41 2.69 -0.96 1.10
C MET A 41 1.17 -0.83 1.27
N LEU A 42 0.54 -1.73 2.03
CA LEU A 42 -0.88 -1.60 2.38
C LEU A 42 -1.12 -0.35 3.22
N PHE A 43 -0.28 -0.10 4.21
CA PHE A 43 -0.40 1.09 5.06
C PHE A 43 -0.23 2.40 4.28
N MET A 44 0.72 2.46 3.34
CA MET A 44 0.92 3.58 2.43
C MET A 44 -0.33 3.83 1.58
N LEU A 45 -0.90 2.78 0.96
CA LEU A 45 -2.14 2.89 0.19
C LEU A 45 -3.30 3.43 1.04
N LEU A 46 -3.53 2.87 2.23
CA LEU A 46 -4.61 3.34 3.12
C LEU A 46 -4.42 4.79 3.56
N THR A 47 -3.17 5.20 3.80
CA THR A 47 -2.81 6.58 4.16
C THR A 47 -3.06 7.54 3.00
N THR A 48 -2.70 7.15 1.77
CA THR A 48 -3.02 7.91 0.56
C THR A 48 -4.53 8.09 0.41
N MET A 49 -5.31 7.01 0.53
CA MET A 49 -6.76 7.08 0.39
C MET A 49 -7.42 7.93 1.47
N LYS A 50 -6.91 7.90 2.71
CA LYS A 50 -7.41 8.77 3.79
C LYS A 50 -7.10 10.24 3.54
N THR A 51 -5.89 10.55 3.12
CA THR A 51 -5.42 11.94 3.01
C THR A 51 -6.12 12.66 1.85
N GLY A 52 -6.43 11.93 0.76
CA GLY A 52 -7.19 12.48 -0.38
C GLY A 52 -6.54 13.68 -1.08
N GLY A 53 -5.22 13.89 -0.85
CA GLY A 53 -4.48 15.08 -1.29
C GLY A 53 -3.40 14.78 -2.32
N SER A 54 -2.53 15.77 -2.58
CA SER A 54 -1.40 15.61 -3.51
C SER A 54 -0.48 14.47 -3.09
N TRP A 55 0.09 13.77 -4.08
CA TRP A 55 1.14 12.78 -3.90
C TRP A 55 2.32 13.34 -3.11
N ASP A 56 2.64 14.64 -3.24
CA ASP A 56 3.75 15.28 -2.52
C ASP A 56 3.55 15.33 -1.02
N ILE A 57 2.30 15.54 -0.57
CA ILE A 57 1.96 15.58 0.85
C ILE A 57 2.18 14.20 1.47
N VAL A 58 1.66 13.17 0.81
CA VAL A 58 1.74 11.80 1.34
C VAL A 58 3.16 11.25 1.20
N ALA A 59 3.87 11.56 0.11
CA ALA A 59 5.26 11.16 -0.09
C ALA A 59 6.18 11.77 0.98
N THR A 60 5.91 13.01 1.41
CA THR A 60 6.63 13.66 2.54
C THR A 60 6.44 12.90 3.85
N ILE A 61 5.22 12.40 4.14
CA ILE A 61 4.96 11.58 5.33
C ILE A 61 5.84 10.33 5.34
N PHE A 62 6.03 9.69 4.19
CA PHE A 62 6.83 8.48 4.04
C PHE A 62 8.31 8.73 3.69
N LYS A 63 8.74 10.01 3.62
CA LYS A 63 10.10 10.41 3.23
C LYS A 63 10.54 9.82 1.89
N GLU A 64 9.61 9.67 0.95
CA GLU A 64 9.88 9.20 -0.41
C GLU A 64 9.78 10.33 -1.42
N ALA A 65 10.46 10.19 -2.56
CA ALA A 65 10.23 11.06 -3.70
C ALA A 65 8.82 10.81 -4.27
N SER A 66 8.05 11.88 -4.49
CA SER A 66 6.66 11.84 -4.97
C SER A 66 6.45 10.94 -6.20
N PRO A 67 7.29 10.97 -7.27
CA PRO A 67 7.13 10.07 -8.41
C PRO A 67 7.33 8.59 -8.07
N THR A 68 8.26 8.29 -7.14
CA THR A 68 8.53 6.92 -6.67
C THR A 68 7.37 6.42 -5.82
N PHE A 69 6.90 7.24 -4.89
CA PHE A 69 5.77 6.93 -4.02
C PHE A 69 4.51 6.65 -4.85
N GLN A 70 4.16 7.55 -5.76
CA GLN A 70 3.02 7.39 -6.66
C GLN A 70 3.13 6.08 -7.46
N LYS A 71 4.29 5.82 -8.08
CA LYS A 71 4.48 4.60 -8.87
C LYS A 71 4.32 3.33 -8.03
N ARG A 72 4.86 3.32 -6.80
CA ARG A 72 4.73 2.20 -5.86
C ARG A 72 3.27 1.97 -5.48
N VAL A 73 2.57 3.00 -5.01
CA VAL A 73 1.16 2.91 -4.60
C VAL A 73 0.27 2.48 -5.77
N MET A 74 0.42 3.09 -6.95
CA MET A 74 -0.38 2.74 -8.12
C MET A 74 -0.14 1.31 -8.61
N ASN A 75 1.10 0.82 -8.56
CA ASN A 75 1.38 -0.57 -8.86
C ASN A 75 0.73 -1.52 -7.84
N PHE A 76 0.74 -1.15 -6.56
CA PHE A 76 0.12 -1.94 -5.50
C PHE A 76 -1.40 -2.00 -5.66
N VAL A 77 -2.05 -0.88 -6.03
CA VAL A 77 -3.48 -0.83 -6.38
C VAL A 77 -3.79 -1.79 -7.52
N LYS A 78 -2.99 -1.83 -8.59
CA LYS A 78 -3.20 -2.76 -9.72
C LYS A 78 -3.14 -4.22 -9.29
N VAL A 79 -2.27 -4.57 -8.35
CA VAL A 79 -2.19 -5.93 -7.81
C VAL A 79 -3.40 -6.25 -6.95
N LEU A 80 -3.83 -5.32 -6.09
CA LEU A 80 -4.97 -5.52 -5.19
C LEU A 80 -6.34 -5.48 -5.90
N HIS A 81 -6.47 -4.72 -6.98
CA HIS A 81 -7.75 -4.50 -7.65
C HIS A 81 -8.48 -5.80 -8.02
N PRO A 82 -7.84 -6.82 -8.63
CA PRO A 82 -8.49 -8.11 -8.87
C PRO A 82 -8.98 -8.80 -7.59
N PHE A 83 -8.22 -8.72 -6.50
CA PHE A 83 -8.62 -9.35 -5.23
C PHE A 83 -9.83 -8.67 -4.60
N VAL A 84 -9.92 -7.34 -4.69
CA VAL A 84 -11.05 -6.58 -4.13
C VAL A 84 -12.31 -6.73 -4.99
N MET A 85 -12.18 -6.76 -6.32
CA MET A 85 -13.33 -6.80 -7.22
C MET A 85 -13.91 -8.21 -7.45
N HIS A 86 -13.17 -9.27 -7.12
CA HIS A 86 -13.62 -10.67 -7.28
C HIS A 86 -13.88 -11.36 -5.93
N LYS A 87 -14.03 -10.58 -4.85
CA LYS A 87 -14.48 -11.06 -3.54
C LYS A 87 -15.97 -10.83 -3.38
#